data_AF-A0A1J3GS67-F1
#
_entry.id   AF-A0A1J3GS67-F1
#
_cell.length_a   1.000
_cell.length_b   1.000
_cell.length_c   1.000
_cell.angle_alpha   90.00
_cell.angle_beta   90.00
_cell.angle_gamma   90.00
#
_symmetry.space_group_name_H-M   'P 1'
#
loop_
_entity.id
_entity.type
_entity.pdbx_description
1 polymer ?
#
loop_
_entity_poly.entity_id
_entity_poly.type
_entity_poly.pdbx_seq_one_letter_code
_entity_poly.pdbx_strand_id
1 'polypeptide(L)'
;VVHVDQQEREVNLQYHSEKIALAFALLNTPPGSTIHIKKNIRVCGDCHSAIKLASKVVEREIIVRDTNRFHHFRDGSCSCGDY
;
A
#
# COMPACT_ATOMS: atom_id res chain seq x y z
N VAL A 1 -14.21 -18.11 -21.23
CA VAL A 1 -14.10 -16.72 -20.71
C VAL A 1 -14.86 -16.65 -19.41
N VAL A 2 -14.19 -16.92 -18.29
CA VAL A 2 -14.83 -16.79 -16.97
C VAL A 2 -14.80 -15.32 -16.63
N HIS A 3 -15.96 -14.66 -16.74
CA HIS A 3 -16.19 -13.37 -16.10
C HIS A 3 -16.04 -13.59 -14.60
N VAL A 4 -14.83 -13.37 -14.08
CA VAL A 4 -14.66 -13.19 -12.63
C VAL A 4 -15.48 -11.96 -12.30
N ASP A 5 -16.54 -12.16 -11.53
CA ASP A 5 -17.51 -11.15 -11.15
C ASP A 5 -16.76 -9.93 -10.59
N GLN A 6 -17.00 -8.75 -11.14
CA GLN A 6 -16.24 -7.54 -10.81
C GLN A 6 -16.24 -7.28 -9.29
N GLN A 7 -17.33 -7.64 -8.64
CA GLN A 7 -17.50 -7.56 -7.19
C GLN A 7 -16.56 -8.51 -6.43
N GLU A 8 -16.35 -9.74 -6.90
CA GLU A 8 -15.38 -10.68 -6.30
C GLU A 8 -13.94 -10.20 -6.46
N ARG A 9 -13.60 -9.54 -7.57
CA ARG A 9 -12.28 -8.91 -7.74
C ARG A 9 -12.08 -7.76 -6.77
N GLU A 10 -13.06 -6.88 -6.63
CA GLU A 10 -12.98 -5.73 -5.72
C GLU A 10 -12.85 -6.16 -4.26
N VAL A 11 -13.57 -7.21 -3.86
CA VAL A 11 -13.46 -7.83 -2.53
C VAL A 11 -12.05 -8.40 -2.32
N ASN A 12 -11.51 -9.17 -3.26
CA ASN A 12 -10.14 -9.68 -3.14
C ASN A 12 -9.10 -8.54 -3.04
N LEU A 13 -9.27 -7.47 -3.81
CA LEU A 13 -8.40 -6.30 -3.78
C LEU A 13 -8.49 -5.50 -2.46
N GLN A 14 -9.61 -5.58 -1.73
CA GLN A 14 -9.74 -4.98 -0.40
C GLN A 14 -8.93 -5.74 0.64
N TYR A 15 -8.89 -7.07 0.57
CA TYR A 15 -8.23 -7.94 1.56
C TYR A 15 -6.74 -8.16 1.29
N HIS A 16 -6.13 -7.37 0.40
CA HIS A 16 -4.69 -7.40 0.26
C HIS A 16 -4.01 -7.03 1.58
N SER A 17 -3.10 -7.91 2.00
CA SER A 17 -2.35 -7.81 3.26
C SER A 17 -1.71 -6.44 3.48
N GLU A 18 -1.29 -5.74 2.42
CA GLU A 18 -0.69 -4.41 2.50
C GLU A 18 -1.67 -3.35 2.97
N LYS A 19 -2.93 -3.40 2.52
CA LYS A 19 -3.95 -2.42 2.92
C LYS A 19 -4.33 -2.63 4.38
N ILE A 20 -4.45 -3.88 4.82
CA ILE A 20 -4.70 -4.23 6.21
C ILE A 20 -3.53 -3.79 7.10
N ALA A 21 -2.28 -4.09 6.68
CA ALA A 21 -1.08 -3.67 7.41
C ALA A 21 -0.99 -2.15 7.54
N LEU A 22 -1.30 -1.40 6.48
CA LEU A 22 -1.33 0.05 6.51
C LEU A 22 -2.42 0.57 7.46
N ALA A 23 -3.65 0.05 7.38
CA ALA A 23 -4.73 0.44 8.27
C ALA A 23 -4.37 0.19 9.74
N PHE A 24 -3.81 -0.99 10.04
CA PHE A 24 -3.35 -1.31 11.39
C PHE A 24 -2.23 -0.38 11.86
N ALA A 25 -1.24 -0.10 11.01
CA ALA A 25 -0.16 0.82 11.34
C ALA A 25 -0.66 2.24 11.60
N LEU A 26 -1.60 2.74 10.79
CA LEU A 26 -2.18 4.07 10.98
C LEU A 26 -2.91 4.20 12.32
N LEU A 27 -3.63 3.15 12.75
CA LEU A 27 -4.37 3.14 14.01
C LEU A 27 -3.47 3.04 15.25
N ASN A 28 -2.31 2.38 15.13
CA ASN A 28 -1.46 2.03 16.27
C ASN A 28 -0.18 2.88 16.39
N THR A 29 0.03 3.85 15.49
CA THR A 29 1.23 4.70 15.50
C THR A 29 0.89 6.18 15.66
N PRO A 30 1.70 6.97 16.38
CA PRO A 30 1.42 8.38 16.70
C PRO A 30 1.57 9.29 15.47
N PRO A 31 0.62 10.23 15.20
CA PRO A 31 0.61 11.07 13.99
C PRO A 31 1.98 11.63 13.59
N GLY A 32 2.27 11.64 12.29
CA GLY A 32 3.57 12.09 11.76
C GLY A 32 4.71 11.05 11.82
N SER A 33 4.55 9.93 12.54
CA SER A 33 5.55 8.84 12.50
C SER A 33 5.62 8.15 11.14
N THR A 34 6.83 7.78 10.71
CA THR A 34 7.05 6.94 9.52
C THR A 34 6.49 5.53 9.73
N ILE A 35 5.79 5.00 8.72
CA ILE A 35 5.21 3.65 8.75
C ILE A 35 6.09 2.70 7.93
N HIS A 36 6.44 1.55 8.49
CA HIS A 36 7.26 0.53 7.82
C HIS A 36 6.44 -0.74 7.60
N ILE A 37 6.32 -1.18 6.34
CA ILE A 37 5.60 -2.41 5.97
C ILE A 37 6.58 -3.32 5.22
N LYS A 38 6.63 -4.60 5.62
CA LYS A 38 7.43 -5.62 4.93
C LYS A 38 6.52 -6.64 4.26
N LYS A 39 6.74 -6.87 2.98
CA LYS A 39 6.05 -7.88 2.17
C LYS A 39 7.05 -8.90 1.63
N ASN A 40 6.63 -10.17 1.59
CA ASN A 40 7.45 -11.27 1.05
C ASN A 40 7.15 -11.59 -0.42
N ILE A 41 6.30 -10.78 -1.07
CA ILE A 41 5.99 -10.85 -2.50
C ILE A 41 5.95 -9.42 -3.05
N ARG A 42 6.04 -9.26 -4.37
CA ARG A 42 5.92 -7.95 -5.03
C ARG A 42 4.61 -7.23 -4.64
N VAL A 43 4.68 -5.92 -4.44
CA VAL A 43 3.46 -5.10 -4.27
C VAL A 43 2.70 -5.05 -5.59
N CYS A 44 1.37 -5.23 -5.56
CA CYS A 44 0.55 -5.08 -6.77
C CYS A 44 0.27 -3.61 -7.08
N GLY A 45 -0.11 -3.29 -8.32
CA GLY A 45 -0.40 -1.91 -8.75
C GLY A 45 -1.50 -1.21 -7.94
N ASP A 46 -2.54 -1.95 -7.52
CA ASP A 46 -3.64 -1.39 -6.72
C ASP A 46 -3.19 -1.05 -5.29
N CYS A 47 -2.39 -1.92 -4.66
CA CYS A 47 -1.80 -1.62 -3.35
C CYS A 47 -0.81 -0.48 -3.44
N HIS A 48 0.02 -0.46 -4.48
CA HIS A 48 0.94 0.64 -4.74
C HIS A 48 0.20 1.99 -4.82
N SER A 49 -0.86 2.05 -5.61
CA SER A 49 -1.67 3.26 -5.78
C SER A 49 -2.43 3.65 -4.51
N ALA A 50 -2.96 2.68 -3.77
CA ALA A 50 -3.64 2.92 -2.51
C ALA A 50 -2.70 3.50 -1.44
N ILE A 51 -1.50 2.95 -1.29
CA ILE A 51 -0.49 3.41 -0.32
C ILE A 51 0.03 4.80 -0.71
N LYS A 52 0.22 5.05 -2.02
CA LYS A 52 0.54 6.37 -2.57
C LYS A 52 -0.52 7.41 -2.19
N LEU A 53 -1.80 7.13 -2.43
CA LEU A 53 -2.87 8.04 -2.04
C LEU A 53 -2.91 8.25 -0.52
N ALA A 54 -2.75 7.16 0.25
CA ALA A 54 -2.75 7.24 1.69
C ALA A 54 -1.62 8.13 2.23
N SER A 55 -0.39 8.06 1.69
CA SER A 55 0.73 8.90 2.15
C SER A 55 0.43 10.40 2.05
N LYS A 56 -0.34 10.80 1.03
CA LYS A 56 -0.81 12.18 0.86
C LYS A 56 -1.88 12.56 1.87
N VAL A 57 -2.86 11.67 2.10
CA VAL A 57 -4.01 11.96 2.99
C VAL A 57 -3.60 11.98 4.46
N VAL A 58 -2.71 11.06 4.85
CA VAL A 58 -2.26 10.95 6.25
C VAL A 58 -1.00 11.77 6.55
N GLU A 59 -0.48 12.49 5.55
CA GLU A 59 0.71 13.35 5.62
C GLU A 59 1.90 12.66 6.29
N ARG A 60 2.13 11.40 5.92
CA ARG A 60 3.15 10.53 6.51
C ARG A 60 3.98 9.85 5.43
N GLU A 61 5.25 9.66 5.75
CA GLU A 61 6.10 8.77 4.97
C GLU A 61 5.74 7.31 5.27
N ILE A 62 5.53 6.53 4.21
CA ILE A 62 5.27 5.10 4.29
C ILE A 62 6.37 4.39 3.49
N ILE A 63 7.11 3.50 4.14
CA ILE A 63 8.18 2.72 3.54
C ILE A 63 7.72 1.28 3.42
N VAL A 64 7.60 0.79 2.19
CA VAL A 64 7.22 -0.60 1.91
C VAL A 64 8.41 -1.33 1.30
N ARG A 65 8.87 -2.39 1.96
CA ARG A 65 9.85 -3.31 1.39
C ARG A 65 9.12 -4.50 0.80
N ASP A 66 9.33 -4.76 -0.49
CA ASP A 66 8.93 -6.03 -1.11
C ASP A 66 10.15 -6.89 -1.48
N THR A 67 9.94 -7.92 -2.30
CA THR A 67 11.02 -8.81 -2.76
C THR A 67 12.01 -8.14 -3.69
N ASN A 68 11.60 -7.07 -4.37
CA ASN A 68 12.38 -6.45 -5.42
C ASN A 68 13.12 -5.21 -4.92
N ARG A 69 12.44 -4.37 -4.14
CA ARG A 69 12.96 -3.05 -3.74
C ARG A 69 12.25 -2.45 -2.53
N PHE A 70 12.74 -1.28 -2.13
CA PHE A 70 12.05 -0.39 -1.22
C PHE A 70 11.24 0.64 -2.00
N HIS A 71 10.01 0.84 -1.57
CA HIS A 71 9.08 1.86 -2.05
C HIS A 71 8.94 2.91 -0.95
N HIS A 72 9.38 4.13 -1.21
CA HIS A 72 9.21 5.24 -0.30
C HIS A 72 8.05 6.10 -0.81
N PHE A 73 6.94 6.06 -0.08
CA PHE A 73 5.74 6.83 -0.40
C PHE A 73 5.70 8.10 0.42
N ARG A 74 5.63 9.24 -0.26
CA ARG A 74 5.55 10.58 0.35
C ARG A 74 4.76 11.53 -0.53
N ASP A 75 3.85 12.31 0.05
CA ASP A 75 3.08 13.36 -0.64
C ASP A 75 2.36 12.88 -1.91
N GLY A 76 1.90 11.62 -1.93
CA GLY A 76 1.23 11.09 -3.12
C GLY A 76 2.18 10.66 -4.24
N SER A 77 3.48 10.51 -3.96
CA SER A 77 4.49 10.00 -4.88
C SER A 77 5.16 8.74 -4.32
N CYS A 78 5.78 7.93 -5.18
CA CYS A 78 6.61 6.80 -4.78
C CYS A 78 7.99 6.90 -5.43
N SER A 79 9.04 6.57 -4.70
CA SER A 79 10.44 6.57 -5.18
C SER A 79 10.71 5.61 -6.35
N CYS A 80 9.85 4.62 -6.60
CA CYS A 80 10.01 3.69 -7.73
C CYS A 80 9.52 4.27 -9.07
N GLY A 81 8.90 5.46 -9.08
CA GLY A 81 8.33 6.04 -10.30
C GLY A 81 7.15 5.24 -10.86
N ASP A 82 6.45 4.50 -10.00
CA ASP A 82 5.33 3.60 -10.31
C ASP A 82 5.73 2.27 -11.02
N TYR A 83 7.00 1.83 -10.96
CA TYR A 83 7.49 0.58 -11.60
C TYR A 83 8.60 -0.20 -10.85
#